data_AF-A0A2N6DI65-F1
#
_entry.id   AF-A0A2N6DI65-F1
#
_cell.length_a   1.000
_cell.length_b   1.000
_cell.length_c   1.000
_cell.angle_alpha   90.00
_cell.angle_beta   90.00
_cell.angle_gamma   90.00
#
_symmetry.space_group_name_H-M   'P 1'
#
loop_
_entity.id
_entity.type
_entity.pdbx_description
1 polymer ?
#
loop_
_entity_poly.entity_id
_entity_poly.type
_entity_poly.pdbx_seq_one_letter_code
_entity_poly.pdbx_strand_id
1 'polypeptide(L)' 'MKAHLAQIKPVLGNVEKNAEKHFEMIKQAVENGCDMIVFPELSLTGYYLLDLVYEVAMDESHEIYQKIL' A
#
# COMPACT_ATOMS: atom_id res chain seq x y z
N MET A 1 -16.08 13.83 9.53
CA MET A 1 -15.34 12.72 8.89
C MET A 1 -14.68 13.24 7.63
N LYS A 2 -13.34 13.25 7.56
CA LYS A 2 -12.54 13.67 6.42
C LYS A 2 -11.76 12.48 5.88
N ALA A 3 -11.88 12.20 4.59
CA ALA A 3 -11.20 11.08 3.93
C ALA A 3 -10.13 11.59 2.95
N HIS A 4 -9.00 10.89 2.87
CA HIS A 4 -7.95 11.10 1.88
C HIS A 4 -8.06 10.03 0.78
N LEU A 5 -8.13 10.46 -0.49
CA LEU A 5 -8.10 9.54 -1.63
C LEU A 5 -6.67 9.49 -2.18
N ALA A 6 -5.96 8.39 -1.91
CA ALA A 6 -4.57 8.22 -2.29
C ALA A 6 -4.45 7.82 -3.76
N GLN A 7 -4.51 8.79 -4.66
CA GLN A 7 -4.29 8.53 -6.08
C GLN A 7 -2.80 8.31 -6.36
N ILE A 8 -2.38 7.04 -6.42
CA ILE A 8 -0.99 6.63 -6.62
C ILE A 8 -0.85 5.73 -7.85
N LYS A 9 0.39 5.66 -8.37
CA LYS A 9 0.79 4.69 -9.39
C LYS A 9 1.68 3.63 -8.73
N PRO A 10 1.15 2.42 -8.43
CA PRO A 10 1.95 1.33 -7.91
C PRO A 10 3.04 0.92 -8.90
N VAL A 11 4.16 0.43 -8.36
CA VAL A 11 5.21 -0.25 -9.10
C VAL A 11 4.90 -1.74 -9.11
N LEU A 12 4.59 -2.26 -10.29
CA LEU A 12 4.16 -3.65 -10.46
C LEU A 12 5.20 -4.63 -9.88
N GLY A 13 4.75 -5.51 -8.99
CA GLY A 13 5.56 -6.56 -8.35
C GLY A 13 6.50 -6.08 -7.24
N ASN A 14 6.61 -4.78 -6.96
CA ASN A 14 7.55 -4.28 -5.94
C ASN A 14 6.81 -3.85 -4.67
N VAL A 15 6.66 -4.80 -3.73
CA VAL A 15 5.87 -4.61 -2.51
C VAL A 15 6.51 -3.57 -1.59
N GLU A 16 7.84 -3.57 -1.48
CA GLU A 16 8.61 -2.67 -0.62
C GLU A 16 8.37 -1.20 -1.02
N LYS A 17 8.57 -0.89 -2.30
CA LYS A 17 8.40 0.47 -2.81
C LYS A 17 6.96 0.94 -2.74
N ASN A 18 6.01 0.03 -2.95
CA ASN A 18 4.59 0.37 -2.80
C ASN A 18 4.24 0.61 -1.33
N ALA A 19 4.72 -0.21 -0.40
CA ALA A 19 4.48 -0.04 1.03
C ALA A 19 5.09 1.27 1.55
N GLU A 20 6.33 1.59 1.17
CA GLU A 20 6.95 2.91 1.45
C GLU A 20 6.03 4.05 1.01
N LYS A 21 5.46 3.95 -0.21
CA LYS A 21 4.54 4.97 -0.71
C LYS A 21 3.24 5.05 0.11
N HIS A 22 2.72 3.92 0.59
CA HIS A 22 1.55 3.90 1.46
C HIS A 22 1.85 4.60 2.79
N PHE A 23 2.98 4.29 3.42
CA PHE A 23 3.37 4.90 4.69
C PHE A 23 3.56 6.42 4.56
N GLU A 24 4.15 6.91 3.46
CA GLU A 24 4.22 8.34 3.16
C GLU A 24 2.82 8.98 3.06
N MET A 25 1.90 8.36 2.32
CA MET A 25 0.55 8.89 2.12
C MET A 25 -0.29 8.85 3.40
N ILE A 26 -0.13 7.80 4.23
CA ILE A 26 -0.76 7.69 5.54
C ILE A 26 -0.29 8.85 6.43
N LYS A 27 1.03 9.09 6.49
CA LYS A 27 1.59 10.21 7.25
C LYS A 27 0.99 11.55 6.80
N GLN A 28 0.91 11.79 5.48
CA GLN A 28 0.28 12.99 4.93
C GLN A 28 -1.21 13.09 5.28
N ALA A 29 -1.95 11.99 5.26
CA ALA A 29 -3.37 12.00 5.64
C ALA A 29 -3.56 12.36 7.12
N VAL A 30 -2.71 11.82 8.02
CA VAL A 30 -2.70 12.15 9.45
C VAL A 30 -2.38 13.63 9.66
N GLU A 31 -1.33 14.16 9.02
CA GLU A 31 -0.94 15.57 9.09
C GLU A 31 -2.05 16.51 8.59
N ASN A 32 -2.86 16.05 7.64
CA ASN A 32 -4.02 16.78 7.12
C ASN A 32 -5.31 16.60 7.94
N GLY A 33 -5.26 15.89 9.08
CA GLY A 33 -6.41 15.65 9.94
C GLY A 33 -7.50 14.80 9.29
N CYS A 34 -7.11 13.83 8.44
CA CYS A 34 -8.05 12.87 7.86
C CYS A 34 -8.31 11.71 8.84
N ASP A 35 -9.56 11.29 8.93
CA ASP A 35 -10.01 10.13 9.73
C ASP A 35 -9.80 8.81 8.98
N MET A 36 -9.69 8.86 7.65
CA MET A 36 -9.57 7.69 6.77
C MET A 36 -8.72 8.02 5.56
N ILE A 37 -8.00 7.01 5.04
CA ILE A 37 -7.33 7.04 3.74
C ILE A 37 -7.76 5.81 2.94
N VAL A 38 -8.00 5.98 1.65
CA VAL A 38 -8.38 4.90 0.72
C VAL A 38 -7.36 4.82 -0.39
N PHE A 39 -6.91 3.61 -0.69
CA PHE A 39 -5.95 3.30 -1.75
C PHE A 39 -6.63 2.56 -2.92
N PRO A 40 -6.02 2.58 -4.13
CA PRO A 40 -6.48 1.77 -5.25
C PRO A 40 -6.42 0.27 -4.94
N GLU A 41 -7.20 -0.50 -5.70
CA GLU A 41 -7.15 -1.96 -5.65
C GLU A 41 -5.74 -2.49 -5.95
N LEU A 42 -5.31 -3.50 -5.16
CA LEU A 42 -3.98 -4.12 -5.25
C LEU A 42 -2.82 -3.11 -5.27
N SER A 43 -2.97 -1.98 -4.59
CA SER A 43 -1.98 -0.90 -4.59
C SER A 43 -0.64 -1.28 -3.95
N LEU A 44 -0.59 -2.30 -3.09
CA LEU A 44 0.66 -2.85 -2.53
C LEU A 44 1.47 -3.66 -3.55
N THR A 45 0.84 -4.25 -4.56
CA THR A 45 1.50 -5.17 -5.51
C THR A 45 1.45 -4.68 -6.95
N GLY A 46 0.54 -3.77 -7.27
CA GLY A 46 0.08 -3.48 -8.62
C GLY A 46 -1.06 -4.42 -9.05
N TYR A 47 -1.98 -3.90 -9.85
CA TYR A 47 -3.21 -4.60 -10.26
C TYR A 47 -2.96 -5.77 -11.23
N TYR A 48 -2.10 -5.58 -12.22
CA TYR A 48 -1.94 -6.51 -13.33
C TYR A 48 -0.80 -7.53 -13.09
N LEU A 49 -0.87 -8.27 -11.98
CA LEU A 49 0.20 -9.20 -11.56
C LEU A 49 0.32 -10.43 -12.46
N LEU A 50 -0.80 -11.03 -12.85
CA LEU A 50 -0.82 -12.31 -13.59
C LEU A 50 0.07 -13.37 -12.89
N ASP A 51 1.11 -13.85 -13.56
CA ASP A 51 2.00 -14.89 -13.06
C ASP A 51 2.90 -14.43 -11.90
N LEU A 52 3.02 -13.11 -11.68
CA LEU A 52 3.80 -12.55 -10.56
C LEU A 52 3.12 -12.69 -9.20
N VAL A 53 1.89 -13.22 -9.12
CA VAL A 53 1.16 -13.39 -7.85
C VAL A 53 1.97 -14.19 -6.83
N TYR A 54 2.67 -15.24 -7.27
CA TYR A 54 3.46 -16.08 -6.36
C TYR A 54 4.75 -15.39 -5.88
N GLU A 55 5.30 -14.47 -6.67
CA GLU A 55 6.53 -13.74 -6.35
C GLU A 55 6.32 -12.67 -5.27
N VAL A 56 5.08 -12.19 -5.11
CA VAL A 56 4.71 -11.17 -4.10
C VAL A 56 4.02 -11.76 -2.87
N ALA A 57 3.94 -13.09 -2.77
CA ALA A 57 3.34 -13.76 -1.64
C ALA A 57 4.21 -13.56 -0.39
N MET A 58 3.56 -13.24 0.74
CA MET A 58 4.21 -13.01 2.02
C MET A 58 3.54 -13.88 3.08
N ASP A 59 4.33 -14.47 3.96
CA ASP A 59 3.85 -15.04 5.22
C ASP A 59 3.89 -14.00 6.35
N GLU A 60 3.40 -14.39 7.53
CA GLU A 60 3.30 -13.51 8.69
C GLU A 60 4.64 -12.98 9.20
N SER A 61 5.76 -13.65 8.94
CA SER A 61 7.09 -13.19 9.35
C SER A 61 7.62 -12.02 8.50
N HIS A 62 6.98 -11.71 7.37
CA HIS A 62 7.42 -10.66 6.47
C HIS A 62 7.33 -9.28 7.12
N GLU A 63 8.38 -8.46 6.98
CA GLU A 63 8.48 -7.15 7.66
C GLU A 63 7.31 -6.21 7.33
N ILE A 64 6.90 -6.17 6.06
CA ILE A 64 5.77 -5.32 5.62
C ILE A 64 4.44 -5.80 6.22
N TYR A 65 4.26 -7.11 6.35
CA TYR A 65 3.05 -7.69 6.94
C TYR A 65 2.92 -7.25 8.41
N GLN A 66 4.02 -7.37 9.17
CA GLN A 66 4.10 -6.96 10.58
C GLN A 66 3.94 -5.45 10.81
N LYS A 67 4.17 -4.61 9.79
CA LYS A 67 3.97 -3.15 9.91
C LYS A 67 2.53 -2.71 9.64
N ILE A 68 1.75 -3.54 8.94
CA ILE A 68 0.39 -3.20 8.52
C ILE A 68 -0.65 -3.69 9.55
N LEU A 69 -0.38 -4.81 10.23
CA LEU A 69 -1.25 -5.39 11.27
C LEU A 69 -0.77 -5.00 12.67
#